data_AF-A0A3Q2E6I9-F1
#
_entry.id   AF-A0A3Q2E6I9-F1
#
_cell.length_a   1.000
_cell.length_b   1.000
_cell.length_c   1.000
_cell.angle_alpha   90.00
_cell.angle_beta   90.00
_cell.angle_gamma   90.00
#
_symmetry.space_group_name_H-M   'P 1'
#
loop_
_entity.id
_entity.type
_entity.pdbx_description
1 polymer ?
#
loop_
_entity_poly.entity_id
_entity_poly.type
_entity_poly.pdbx_seq_one_letter_code
_entity_poly.pdbx_strand_id
1 'polypeptide(L)'
;TLGPNPHLSNHVAGPPHLATEWGIAAAGQQRAFFTVKVGDEVTLPCAIGGQEEHNRDRIEWWFDHRGSKNVSLFRRGIFTEKANAKSGRLSVTANYSLVIKNVTANDSGSYHCRTNTTDQKLSLIKVDLNVVTREYLYHIFSQLGVGLQEIVLLRSLFLCLLGG
;
A
#
# COMPACT_ATOMS: atom_id res chain seq x y z
N THR A 1 42.57 28.01 -1.23
CA THR A 1 42.01 28.93 -2.24
C THR A 1 40.94 28.20 -3.02
N LEU A 2 39.73 28.77 -2.99
CA LEU A 2 38.69 28.76 -4.02
C LEU A 2 38.31 27.43 -4.68
N GLY A 3 37.08 26.98 -4.41
CA GLY A 3 36.37 26.04 -5.27
C GLY A 3 36.05 26.62 -6.65
N PRO A 4 35.40 25.82 -7.51
CA PRO A 4 34.00 26.14 -7.81
C PRO A 4 33.07 24.91 -7.88
N ASN A 5 31.86 25.09 -7.35
CA ASN A 5 30.58 24.57 -7.88
C ASN A 5 30.09 25.62 -8.94
N PRO A 6 29.10 25.47 -9.87
CA PRO A 6 28.09 24.42 -10.05
C PRO A 6 27.62 24.09 -11.50
N HIS A 7 26.66 23.16 -11.60
CA HIS A 7 25.66 22.95 -12.68
C HIS A 7 26.11 22.59 -14.11
N LEU A 8 25.74 21.38 -14.56
CA LEU A 8 24.90 21.26 -15.76
C LEU A 8 24.06 19.97 -15.72
N SER A 9 22.74 20.17 -15.60
CA SER A 9 21.72 19.15 -15.85
C SER A 9 21.80 18.67 -17.29
N ASN A 10 21.90 17.36 -17.51
CA ASN A 10 21.40 16.77 -18.75
C ASN A 10 20.10 16.02 -18.42
N HIS A 11 18.99 16.75 -18.53
CA HIS A 11 17.69 16.14 -18.73
C HIS A 11 17.69 15.53 -20.14
N VAL A 12 17.70 14.21 -20.22
CA VAL A 12 17.27 13.53 -21.45
C VAL A 12 15.77 13.30 -21.31
N ALA A 13 14.99 14.02 -22.11
CA ALA A 13 13.57 13.75 -22.30
C ALA A 13 13.42 12.41 -23.02
N GLY A 14 12.75 11.44 -22.38
CA GLY A 14 12.45 10.15 -23.00
C GLY A 14 11.25 10.25 -23.95
N PRO A 15 11.21 9.48 -25.05
CA PRO A 15 9.96 9.15 -25.72
C PRO A 15 9.23 8.02 -24.99
N PRO A 16 7.89 8.00 -25.09
CA PRO A 16 7.03 7.20 -24.25
C PRO A 16 6.89 5.76 -24.76
N HIS A 17 6.52 4.89 -23.84
CA HIS A 17 6.07 3.49 -24.00
C HIS A 17 7.10 2.40 -23.69
N LEU A 18 6.73 1.62 -22.67
CA LEU A 18 7.24 0.30 -22.27
C LEU A 18 8.57 0.27 -21.52
N ALA A 19 8.63 0.90 -20.35
CA ALA A 19 9.65 0.59 -19.36
C ALA A 19 9.35 -0.77 -18.69
N THR A 20 9.87 -1.85 -19.27
CA THR A 20 10.20 -3.07 -18.51
C THR A 20 11.72 -3.19 -18.51
N GLU A 21 12.39 -2.48 -17.59
CA GLU A 21 13.79 -2.73 -17.32
C GLU A 21 14.07 -2.49 -15.82
N TRP A 22 14.69 -3.49 -15.20
CA TRP A 22 14.90 -3.58 -13.75
C TRP A 22 16.24 -2.95 -13.38
N GLY A 23 16.22 -1.77 -12.77
CA GLY A 23 17.36 -1.28 -12.01
C GLY A 23 17.52 -2.10 -10.73
N ILE A 24 18.72 -2.63 -10.47
CA ILE A 24 19.04 -3.31 -9.21
C ILE A 24 18.94 -2.29 -8.07
N ALA A 25 17.85 -2.33 -7.31
CA ALA A 25 17.71 -1.50 -6.12
C ALA A 25 18.65 -2.03 -5.01
N ALA A 26 19.57 -1.18 -4.60
CA ALA A 26 20.43 -1.37 -3.44
C ALA A 26 19.60 -1.61 -2.17
N ALA A 27 20.21 -2.27 -1.17
CA ALA A 27 19.59 -2.55 0.13
C ALA A 27 19.00 -1.28 0.75
N GLY A 28 17.67 -1.17 0.73
CA GLY A 28 16.93 -0.03 1.22
C GLY A 28 15.54 -0.44 1.70
N GLN A 29 15.10 0.16 2.79
CA GLN A 29 13.74 0.00 3.30
C GLN A 29 12.73 0.52 2.27
N GLN A 30 11.91 -0.35 1.70
CA GLN A 30 10.92 0.03 0.70
C GLN A 30 9.67 0.57 1.38
N ARG A 31 9.02 1.58 0.78
CA ARG A 31 7.76 2.13 1.27
C ARG A 31 6.70 2.14 0.17
N ALA A 32 5.47 1.76 0.51
CA ALA A 32 4.31 1.79 -0.36
C ALA A 32 3.15 2.54 0.31
N PHE A 33 2.24 3.07 -0.49
CA PHE A 33 1.08 3.83 -0.03
C PHE A 33 -0.17 3.31 -0.74
N PHE A 34 -1.22 3.05 0.02
CA PHE A 34 -2.51 2.62 -0.49
C PHE A 34 -3.62 3.52 0.05
N THR A 35 -4.60 3.82 -0.79
CA THR A 35 -5.83 4.48 -0.37
C THR A 35 -7.01 3.63 -0.84
N VAL A 36 -7.85 3.20 0.09
CA VAL A 36 -8.99 2.31 -0.18
C VAL A 36 -10.24 2.83 0.52
N LYS A 37 -11.43 2.37 0.11
CA LYS A 37 -12.69 2.74 0.75
C LYS A 37 -13.08 1.69 1.80
N VAL A 38 -13.89 2.11 2.76
CA VAL A 38 -14.54 1.18 3.70
C VAL A 38 -15.35 0.15 2.91
N GLY A 39 -15.17 -1.13 3.26
CA GLY A 39 -15.81 -2.27 2.61
C GLY A 39 -14.97 -2.94 1.52
N ASP A 40 -13.92 -2.28 1.03
CA ASP A 40 -13.06 -2.84 -0.02
C ASP A 40 -12.22 -4.04 0.48
N GLU A 41 -11.65 -4.78 -0.45
CA GLU A 41 -10.57 -5.73 -0.21
C GLU A 41 -9.24 -5.13 -0.70
N VAL A 42 -8.18 -5.27 0.09
CA VAL A 42 -6.84 -4.78 -0.28
C VAL A 42 -5.79 -5.85 -0.07
N THR A 43 -4.79 -5.89 -0.96
CA THR A 43 -3.62 -6.76 -0.84
C THR A 43 -2.37 -5.89 -0.70
N LEU A 44 -1.76 -5.93 0.49
CA LEU A 44 -0.55 -5.19 0.83
C LEU A 44 0.67 -6.02 0.43
N PRO A 45 1.54 -5.51 -0.46
CA PRO A 45 2.62 -6.29 -1.03
C PRO A 45 3.69 -6.61 0.00
N CYS A 46 4.22 -7.83 -0.04
CA CYS A 46 5.45 -8.15 0.64
C CYS A 46 6.32 -9.13 -0.12
N ALA A 47 7.03 -8.62 -1.12
CA ALA A 47 8.22 -9.25 -1.69
C ALA A 47 8.80 -8.29 -2.73
N ILE A 48 10.12 -8.10 -2.70
CA ILE A 48 10.91 -7.83 -3.91
C ILE A 48 11.77 -9.06 -4.12
N GLY A 49 11.48 -9.83 -5.16
CA GLY A 49 12.40 -10.75 -5.85
C GLY A 49 12.87 -11.99 -5.08
N GLY A 50 12.51 -13.17 -5.58
CA GLY A 50 13.10 -14.45 -5.18
C GLY A 50 12.05 -15.51 -4.91
N GLN A 51 11.68 -16.25 -5.96
CA GLN A 51 10.92 -17.49 -5.82
C GLN A 51 11.84 -18.55 -5.22
N GLU A 52 12.03 -18.57 -3.90
CA GLU A 52 12.62 -19.74 -3.26
C GLU A 52 11.84 -20.12 -2.01
N GLU A 53 11.10 -21.21 -2.19
CA GLU A 53 10.79 -22.25 -1.22
C GLU A 53 10.19 -21.82 0.12
N HIS A 54 8.84 -21.84 0.15
CA HIS A 54 7.97 -22.47 1.16
C HIS A 54 8.27 -22.33 2.66
N ASN A 55 9.13 -21.41 3.10
CA ASN A 55 9.41 -21.22 4.50
C ASN A 55 8.61 -20.03 5.04
N ARG A 56 7.30 -20.26 5.27
CA ARG A 56 6.39 -19.30 5.94
C ARG A 56 6.88 -18.89 7.34
N ASP A 57 7.95 -19.49 7.86
CA ASP A 57 8.59 -19.06 9.09
C ASP A 57 9.45 -17.80 8.95
N ARG A 58 9.75 -17.39 7.72
CA ARG A 58 10.62 -16.25 7.42
C ARG A 58 9.89 -14.93 7.17
N ILE A 59 8.57 -14.94 7.25
CA ILE A 59 7.72 -13.76 7.07
C ILE A 59 7.16 -13.29 8.42
N GLU A 60 7.23 -11.97 8.64
CA GLU A 60 6.57 -11.33 9.76
C GLU A 60 5.84 -10.07 9.32
N TRP A 61 4.58 -9.97 9.73
CA TRP A 61 3.76 -8.79 9.59
C TRP A 61 3.46 -8.18 10.95
N TRP A 62 3.57 -6.86 11.04
CA TRP A 62 3.04 -6.10 12.18
C TRP A 62 2.36 -4.82 11.71
N PHE A 63 1.54 -4.28 12.60
CA PHE A 63 0.76 -3.07 12.36
C PHE A 63 1.02 -2.05 13.45
N ASP A 64 1.32 -0.83 13.01
CA ASP A 64 1.52 0.33 13.85
C ASP A 64 0.32 1.26 13.65
N HIS A 65 -0.51 1.36 14.68
CA HIS A 65 -1.53 2.38 14.75
C HIS A 65 -0.90 3.67 15.28
N ARG A 66 -1.38 4.82 14.81
CA ARG A 66 -0.77 6.13 15.11
C ARG A 66 -0.68 6.36 16.63
N GLY A 67 0.54 6.30 17.18
CA GLY A 67 0.81 6.54 18.60
C GLY A 67 0.64 5.34 19.54
N SER A 68 0.37 4.13 19.03
CA SER A 68 0.26 2.91 19.85
C SER A 68 1.52 2.03 19.76
N LYS A 69 1.61 1.02 20.64
CA LYS A 69 2.56 -0.08 20.47
C LYS A 69 2.26 -0.85 19.17
N ASN A 70 3.31 -1.40 18.57
CA ASN A 70 3.18 -2.28 17.41
C ASN A 70 2.41 -3.56 17.76
N VAL A 71 1.58 -4.02 16.83
CA VAL A 71 0.78 -5.23 16.96
C VAL A 71 1.26 -6.25 15.95
N SER A 72 1.89 -7.34 16.42
CA SER A 72 2.25 -8.46 15.55
C SER A 72 0.98 -9.10 14.99
N LEU A 73 0.90 -9.21 13.66
CA LEU A 73 -0.25 -9.76 12.96
C LEU A 73 -0.03 -11.22 12.55
N PHE A 74 1.09 -11.49 11.90
CA PHE A 74 1.41 -12.80 11.35
C PHE A 74 2.90 -13.08 11.57
N ARG A 75 3.22 -14.26 12.10
CA ARG A 75 4.61 -14.66 12.37
C ARG A 75 4.68 -16.18 12.43
N ARG A 76 5.75 -16.77 11.91
CA ARG A 76 5.97 -18.24 11.98
C ARG A 76 4.80 -19.04 11.38
N GLY A 77 4.31 -18.59 10.22
CA GLY A 77 3.22 -19.24 9.50
C GLY A 77 1.81 -19.09 10.11
N ILE A 78 1.64 -18.40 11.24
CA ILE A 78 0.35 -18.27 11.93
C ILE A 78 -0.04 -16.83 12.23
N PHE A 79 -1.35 -16.55 12.28
CA PHE A 79 -1.89 -15.30 12.78
C PHE A 79 -1.88 -15.27 14.31
N THR A 80 -1.57 -14.12 14.88
CA THR A 80 -1.64 -13.92 16.34
C THR A 80 -3.09 -13.83 16.80
N GLU A 81 -3.35 -14.07 18.09
CA GLU A 81 -4.68 -13.90 18.68
C GLU A 81 -5.24 -12.48 18.47
N LYS A 82 -4.37 -11.46 18.56
CA LYS A 82 -4.74 -10.06 18.29
C LYS A 82 -5.12 -9.82 16.83
N ALA A 83 -4.48 -10.52 15.89
CA ALA A 83 -4.91 -10.49 14.49
C ALA A 83 -6.23 -11.22 14.28
N ASN A 84 -6.44 -12.36 14.95
CA ASN A 84 -7.71 -13.10 14.87
C ASN A 84 -8.88 -12.28 15.43
N ALA A 85 -8.63 -11.41 16.42
CA ALA A 85 -9.61 -10.44 16.91
C ALA A 85 -10.08 -9.44 15.83
N LYS A 86 -9.36 -9.30 14.71
CA LYS A 86 -9.85 -8.60 13.50
C LYS A 86 -10.84 -9.44 12.66
N SER A 87 -11.60 -10.32 13.30
CA SER A 87 -12.72 -11.08 12.72
C SER A 87 -12.33 -12.11 11.64
N GLY A 88 -11.07 -12.57 11.60
CA GLY A 88 -10.62 -13.54 10.58
C GLY A 88 -10.61 -13.01 9.14
N ARG A 89 -10.69 -11.69 8.95
CA ARG A 89 -10.69 -11.04 7.63
C ARG A 89 -9.29 -10.92 7.00
N LEU A 90 -8.25 -11.41 7.70
CA LEU A 90 -6.87 -11.36 7.27
C LEU A 90 -6.44 -12.69 6.66
N SER A 91 -5.71 -12.64 5.56
CA SER A 91 -5.04 -13.83 4.99
C SER A 91 -3.68 -13.45 4.40
N VAL A 92 -2.73 -14.39 4.39
CA VAL A 92 -1.43 -14.19 3.73
C VAL A 92 -1.39 -15.07 2.48
N THR A 93 -1.03 -14.46 1.36
CA THR A 93 -0.93 -15.13 0.05
C THR A 93 0.40 -15.89 -0.10
N ALA A 94 0.54 -16.67 -1.17
CA ALA A 94 1.77 -17.42 -1.45
C ALA A 94 3.01 -16.53 -1.66
N ASN A 95 2.81 -15.28 -2.14
CA ASN A 95 3.89 -14.29 -2.29
C ASN A 95 4.07 -13.42 -1.03
N TYR A 96 3.59 -13.91 0.13
CA TYR A 96 3.70 -13.25 1.43
C TYR A 96 2.94 -11.93 1.59
N SER A 97 2.15 -11.52 0.60
CA SER A 97 1.32 -10.31 0.69
C SER A 97 0.15 -10.52 1.66
N LEU A 98 -0.14 -9.49 2.45
CA LEU A 98 -1.23 -9.49 3.43
C LEU A 98 -2.52 -9.00 2.76
N VAL A 99 -3.56 -9.81 2.79
CA VAL A 99 -4.90 -9.48 2.32
C VAL A 99 -5.75 -9.08 3.50
N ILE A 100 -6.49 -7.97 3.36
CA ILE A 100 -7.47 -7.49 4.32
C ILE A 100 -8.81 -7.39 3.60
N LYS A 101 -9.78 -8.21 4.01
CA LYS A 101 -11.14 -8.19 3.46
C LYS A 101 -12.04 -7.23 4.25
N ASN A 102 -13.02 -6.63 3.59
CA ASN A 102 -14.01 -5.75 4.21
C ASN A 102 -13.34 -4.69 5.11
N VAL A 103 -12.50 -3.86 4.50
CA VAL A 103 -11.66 -2.87 5.18
C VAL A 103 -12.52 -1.91 6.02
N THR A 104 -12.06 -1.61 7.23
CA THR A 104 -12.71 -0.67 8.15
C THR A 104 -11.84 0.56 8.38
N ALA A 105 -12.42 1.66 8.87
CA ALA A 105 -11.64 2.87 9.20
C ALA A 105 -10.49 2.60 10.19
N ASN A 106 -10.65 1.62 11.09
CA ASN A 106 -9.65 1.23 12.07
C ASN A 106 -8.48 0.43 11.49
N ASP A 107 -8.58 0.01 10.22
CA ASP A 107 -7.48 -0.63 9.51
C ASP A 107 -6.47 0.40 8.95
N SER A 108 -6.77 1.70 9.02
CA SER A 108 -5.86 2.78 8.64
C SER A 108 -4.62 2.83 9.54
N GLY A 109 -3.44 2.93 8.95
CA GLY A 109 -2.16 2.97 9.67
C GLY A 109 -0.99 2.42 8.86
N SER A 110 0.11 2.12 9.54
CA SER A 110 1.32 1.60 8.92
C SER A 110 1.43 0.09 9.14
N TYR A 111 1.45 -0.66 8.05
CA TYR A 111 1.76 -2.09 8.04
C TYR A 111 3.21 -2.28 7.69
N HIS A 112 3.85 -3.24 8.32
CA HIS A 112 5.24 -3.53 8.11
C HIS A 112 5.40 -5.00 7.82
N CYS A 113 6.21 -5.27 6.82
CA CYS A 113 6.54 -6.61 6.42
C CYS A 113 8.04 -6.83 6.44
N ARG A 114 8.46 -7.91 7.11
CA ARG A 114 9.85 -8.34 7.15
C ARG A 114 9.97 -9.73 6.57
N THR A 115 10.87 -9.87 5.60
CA THR A 115 11.28 -11.16 5.03
C THR A 115 12.76 -11.40 5.34
N ASN A 116 13.08 -12.65 5.65
CA ASN A 116 14.47 -13.11 5.74
C ASN A 116 14.74 -14.04 4.55
N THR A 117 15.64 -13.64 3.66
CA THR A 117 16.04 -14.46 2.51
C THR A 117 17.17 -15.42 2.90
N THR A 118 17.41 -16.45 2.10
CA THR A 118 18.47 -17.44 2.37
C THR A 118 19.86 -16.80 2.44
N ASP A 119 20.07 -15.71 1.72
CA ASP A 119 21.30 -14.89 1.75
C ASP A 119 21.38 -13.95 2.97
N GLN A 120 20.51 -14.13 3.97
CA GLN A 120 20.38 -13.28 5.17
C GLN A 120 20.08 -11.80 4.87
N LYS A 121 19.71 -11.48 3.62
CA LYS A 121 19.33 -10.11 3.25
C LYS A 121 17.96 -9.83 3.83
N LEU A 122 17.95 -8.96 4.83
CA LEU A 122 16.74 -8.45 5.45
C LEU A 122 16.04 -7.50 4.47
N SER A 123 14.80 -7.81 4.09
CA SER A 123 13.95 -6.88 3.37
C SER A 123 12.81 -6.43 4.29
N LEU A 124 12.71 -5.10 4.45
CA LEU A 124 11.68 -4.44 5.26
C LEU A 124 10.87 -3.52 4.35
N ILE A 125 9.58 -3.80 4.25
CA ILE A 125 8.62 -3.01 3.50
C ILE A 125 7.66 -2.35 4.49
N LYS A 126 7.52 -1.03 4.40
CA LYS A 126 6.49 -0.28 5.12
C LYS A 126 5.36 0.08 4.15
N VAL A 127 4.13 -0.26 4.49
CA VAL A 127 2.94 0.04 3.70
C VAL A 127 2.02 0.94 4.52
N ASP A 128 1.86 2.19 4.12
CA ASP A 128 0.88 3.09 4.74
C ASP A 128 -0.47 2.93 4.04
N LEU A 129 -1.47 2.47 4.79
CA LEU A 129 -2.84 2.29 4.32
C LEU A 129 -3.71 3.43 4.85
N ASN A 130 -4.26 4.22 3.95
CA ASN A 130 -5.28 5.21 4.23
C ASN A 130 -6.67 4.66 3.87
N VAL A 131 -7.64 4.82 4.76
CA VAL A 131 -9.01 4.35 4.56
C VAL A 131 -9.95 5.55 4.46
N VAL A 132 -10.63 5.67 3.33
CA VAL A 132 -11.58 6.75 3.07
C VAL A 132 -12.98 6.29 3.44
N THR A 133 -13.64 7.04 4.31
CA THR A 133 -15.04 6.80 4.66
C THR A 133 -15.97 7.67 3.82
N ARG A 134 -17.24 7.27 3.73
CA ARG A 134 -18.26 8.02 2.99
C ARG A 134 -18.47 9.40 3.62
N GLU A 135 -18.48 9.47 4.95
CA GLU A 135 -18.62 10.69 5.74
C GLU A 135 -17.50 11.68 5.40
N TYR A 136 -16.25 11.20 5.29
CA TYR A 136 -15.11 12.05 4.95
C TYR A 136 -15.25 12.65 3.54
N LEU A 137 -15.71 11.86 2.57
CA LEU A 137 -15.98 12.35 1.21
C LEU A 137 -17.13 13.36 1.19
N TYR A 138 -18.21 13.10 1.92
CA TYR A 138 -19.32 14.06 2.03
C TYR A 138 -18.88 15.39 2.64
N HIS A 139 -18.04 15.36 3.68
CA HIS A 139 -17.49 16.58 4.26
C HIS A 139 -16.63 17.35 3.27
N ILE A 140 -15.74 16.69 2.51
CA ILE A 140 -14.93 17.35 1.47
C ILE A 140 -15.83 17.98 0.40
N PHE A 141 -16.82 17.24 -0.12
CA PHE A 141 -17.73 17.78 -1.12
C PHE A 141 -18.55 18.96 -0.61
N SER A 142 -19.04 18.91 0.64
CA SER A 142 -19.72 20.05 1.26
C SER A 142 -18.84 21.28 1.40
N GLN A 143 -17.55 21.11 1.70
CA GLN A 143 -16.60 22.23 1.88
C GLN A 143 -16.16 22.83 0.55
N LEU A 144 -16.04 22.00 -0.49
CA LEU A 144 -15.72 22.44 -1.85
C LEU A 144 -16.94 22.98 -2.61
N GLY A 145 -18.13 22.99 -1.99
CA GLY A 145 -19.37 23.43 -2.63
C GLY A 145 -19.88 22.47 -3.71
N VAL A 146 -19.33 21.26 -3.82
CA VAL A 146 -19.74 20.25 -4.81
C VAL A 146 -20.97 19.52 -4.26
N GLY A 147 -22.14 19.88 -4.76
CA GLY A 147 -23.40 19.25 -4.36
C GLY A 147 -23.53 17.81 -4.87
N LEU A 148 -24.23 16.95 -4.13
CA LEU A 148 -24.55 15.57 -4.59
C LEU A 148 -25.26 15.57 -5.96
N GLN A 149 -26.05 16.61 -6.24
CA GLN A 149 -26.69 16.85 -7.54
C GLN A 149 -25.68 17.10 -8.67
N GLU A 150 -24.53 17.73 -8.43
CA GLU A 150 -23.52 17.95 -9.47
C GLU A 150 -22.82 16.65 -9.88
N ILE A 151 -22.58 15.74 -8.93
CA ILE A 151 -22.00 14.40 -9.20
C ILE A 151 -22.98 13.53 -10.00
N VAL A 152 -24.28 13.61 -9.70
CA VAL A 152 -25.34 12.92 -10.45
C VAL A 152 -25.47 13.48 -11.87
N LEU A 153 -25.38 14.81 -12.02
CA LEU A 153 -25.37 15.48 -13.33
C LEU A 153 -24.14 15.08 -14.16
N LEU A 154 -22.95 15.01 -13.56
CA LEU A 154 -21.72 14.56 -14.22
C LEU A 154 -21.82 13.11 -14.69
N ARG A 155 -22.36 12.19 -13.87
CA ARG A 155 -22.63 10.80 -14.30
C ARG A 155 -23.63 10.73 -15.45
N SER A 156 -24.68 11.56 -15.42
CA SER A 156 -25.71 11.61 -16.46
C SER A 156 -25.16 12.16 -17.77
N LEU A 157 -24.35 13.23 -17.72
CA LEU A 157 -23.66 13.79 -18.88
C LEU A 157 -22.65 12.81 -19.49
N PHE A 158 -21.89 12.10 -18.66
CA PHE A 158 -20.92 11.09 -19.14
C PHE A 158 -21.62 9.89 -19.81
N LEU A 159 -22.77 9.46 -19.27
CA LEU A 159 -23.60 8.42 -19.89
C LEU A 159 -24.20 8.90 -21.23
N CYS A 160 -24.62 10.16 -21.33
CA CYS A 160 -25.11 10.74 -22.59
C CYS A 160 -24.02 10.83 -23.67
N LEU A 161 -22.77 11.10 -23.30
CA LEU A 161 -21.65 11.23 -24.25
C LEU A 161 -21.10 9.88 -24.75
N LEU A 162 -21.28 8.81 -23.98
CA LEU A 162 -20.86 7.46 -24.38
C LEU A 162 -21.96 6.67 -25.10
N GLY A 163 -23.18 7.18 -25.12
CA GLY A 163 -24.35 6.53 -25.71
C GLY A 163 -24.93 7.21 -26.95
N GLY A 164 -24.19 8.13 -27.58
CA GLY A 164 -24.57 8.87 -28.78
C GLY A 164 -23.73 8.51 -30.00
#